data_AF-A0A2G2Q9K5-F1
#
_entry.id   AF-A0A2G2Q9K5-F1
#
_cell.length_a   1.000
_cell.length_b   1.000
_cell.length_c   1.000
_cell.angle_alpha   90.00
_cell.angle_beta   90.00
_cell.angle_gamma   90.00
#
_symmetry.space_group_name_H-M   'P 1'
#
loop_
_entity.id
_entity.type
_entity.pdbx_description
1 polymer ?
#
loop_
_entity_poly.entity_id
_entity_poly.type
_entity_poly.pdbx_seq_one_letter_code
_entity_poly.pdbx_strand_id
1 'polypeptide(L)'
;MKKLLFFVFAIAFTSAVSAQTLSTSSLSDKANSEVAKSSDKMDKQIANALMKDESLQKDTIAYLSSNKETKDAVAKLAKSNKGSNKGIMKSILGDKSLSTAAIDYISSNPEMLSKAMKLVGM
;
A
#
# COMPACT_ATOMS: atom_id res chain seq x y z
N MET A 1 51.19 2.48 38.88
CA MET A 1 50.16 2.93 39.85
C MET A 1 48.81 2.82 39.16
N LYS A 2 48.02 1.75 39.39
CA LYS A 2 46.74 1.80 40.15
C LYS A 2 46.02 3.14 39.92
N LYS A 3 44.85 3.21 39.27
CA LYS A 3 43.58 2.62 39.70
C LYS A 3 42.58 2.50 38.54
N LEU A 4 41.79 1.43 38.59
CA LEU A 4 40.49 1.25 37.95
C LEU A 4 39.58 2.48 38.13
N LEU A 5 38.79 2.77 37.10
CA LEU A 5 37.37 3.10 37.30
C LEU A 5 36.55 2.59 36.10
N PHE A 6 35.83 1.51 36.37
CA PHE A 6 34.66 1.05 35.64
C PHE A 6 33.59 2.14 35.64
N PHE A 7 32.96 2.44 34.51
CA PHE A 7 31.55 2.83 34.47
C PHE A 7 30.91 2.36 33.16
N VAL A 8 30.26 1.21 33.26
CA VAL A 8 29.26 0.71 32.31
C VAL A 8 27.96 1.44 32.61
N PHE A 9 27.36 2.09 31.62
CA PHE A 9 25.93 2.38 31.64
C PHE A 9 25.35 2.09 30.26
N ALA A 10 24.83 0.87 30.13
CA ALA A 10 23.96 0.48 29.05
C ALA A 10 22.57 1.08 29.32
N ILE A 11 22.10 1.96 28.44
CA ILE A 11 20.68 2.30 28.34
C ILE A 11 20.18 1.70 27.03
N ALA A 12 19.72 0.46 27.13
CA ALA A 12 18.93 -0.18 26.09
C ALA A 12 17.53 0.47 26.09
N PHE A 13 17.16 1.13 25.00
CA PHE A 13 15.79 1.55 24.76
C PHE A 13 15.01 0.32 24.26
N THR A 14 14.55 -0.52 25.19
CA THR A 14 13.65 -1.63 24.88
C THR A 14 12.24 -1.09 24.69
N SER A 15 11.72 -1.18 23.48
CA SER A 15 10.31 -0.97 23.17
C SER A 15 9.47 -2.00 23.92
N ALA A 16 8.75 -1.54 24.95
CA ALA A 16 7.74 -2.34 25.62
C ALA A 16 6.53 -2.53 24.67
N VAL A 17 6.54 -3.63 23.93
CA VAL A 17 5.32 -4.25 23.41
C VAL A 17 4.53 -4.73 24.62
N SER A 18 3.48 -3.99 25.00
CA SER A 18 2.47 -4.54 25.89
C SER A 18 1.64 -5.55 25.10
N ALA A 19 2.00 -6.82 25.27
CA ALA A 19 1.14 -7.96 24.98
C ALA A 19 -0.03 -7.93 25.96
N GLN A 20 -1.17 -7.37 25.55
CA GLN A 20 -2.43 -7.59 26.25
C GLN A 20 -2.86 -9.04 26.02
N THR A 21 -2.61 -9.86 27.04
CA THR A 21 -3.19 -11.18 27.19
C THR A 21 -4.67 -11.02 27.54
N LEU A 22 -5.57 -11.39 26.64
CA LEU A 22 -6.94 -11.74 27.00
C LEU A 22 -7.28 -13.08 26.35
N SER A 23 -7.19 -14.12 27.17
CA SER A 23 -7.78 -15.41 26.88
C SER A 23 -9.30 -15.35 27.06
N THR A 24 -9.97 -16.13 26.22
CA THR A 24 -11.32 -16.69 26.38
C THR A 24 -12.51 -15.77 26.13
N SER A 25 -13.04 -15.98 24.91
CA SER A 25 -14.47 -16.22 24.64
C SER A 25 -15.34 -14.98 24.42
N SER A 26 -15.92 -14.90 23.21
CA SER A 26 -17.12 -14.13 22.83
C SER A 26 -17.00 -12.61 22.61
N LEU A 27 -16.15 -12.16 21.69
CA LEU A 27 -16.30 -10.83 21.04
C LEU A 27 -15.93 -10.93 19.55
N SER A 28 -16.65 -11.77 18.80
CA SER A 28 -16.58 -11.78 17.34
C SER A 28 -17.58 -10.78 16.75
N ASP A 29 -17.12 -10.12 15.67
CA ASP A 29 -17.91 -9.59 14.55
C ASP A 29 -18.20 -8.09 14.41
N LYS A 30 -18.02 -7.21 15.42
CA LYS A 30 -18.42 -5.80 15.24
C LYS A 30 -17.30 -4.76 15.02
N ALA A 31 -16.09 -4.97 15.54
CA ALA A 31 -14.98 -4.02 15.35
C ALA A 31 -14.21 -4.21 14.02
N ASN A 32 -14.23 -5.42 13.45
CA ASN A 32 -13.51 -5.72 12.20
C ASN A 32 -14.28 -5.27 10.94
N SER A 33 -15.57 -4.93 11.08
CA SER A 33 -16.42 -4.57 9.95
C SER A 33 -16.25 -3.11 9.50
N GLU A 34 -15.85 -2.19 10.38
CA GLU A 34 -15.71 -0.76 10.03
C GLU A 34 -14.34 -0.40 9.45
N VAL A 35 -13.26 -1.07 9.91
CA VAL A 35 -11.91 -0.91 9.34
C VAL A 35 -11.86 -1.54 7.94
N ALA A 36 -12.42 -2.75 7.77
CA ALA A 36 -12.49 -3.40 6.46
C ALA A 36 -13.41 -2.67 5.45
N LYS A 37 -14.52 -2.07 5.91
CA LYS A 37 -15.37 -1.24 5.04
C LYS A 37 -14.71 0.07 4.63
N SER A 38 -13.86 0.63 5.49
CA SER A 38 -13.12 1.86 5.20
C SER A 38 -12.00 1.61 4.18
N SER A 39 -11.29 0.49 4.26
CA SER A 39 -10.31 0.08 3.24
C SER A 39 -10.97 -0.19 1.89
N ASP A 40 -12.10 -0.92 1.85
CA ASP A 40 -12.81 -1.18 0.58
C ASP A 40 -13.29 0.11 -0.12
N LYS A 41 -13.68 1.13 0.65
CA LYS A 41 -14.07 2.43 0.11
C LYS A 41 -12.84 3.18 -0.42
N MET A 42 -11.76 3.20 0.35
CA MET A 42 -10.50 3.85 -0.01
C MET A 42 -9.89 3.23 -1.26
N ASP A 43 -9.89 1.90 -1.36
CA ASP A 43 -9.39 1.13 -2.50
C ASP A 43 -10.16 1.47 -3.78
N LYS A 44 -11.50 1.55 -3.68
CA LYS A 44 -12.35 1.99 -4.80
C LYS A 44 -12.07 3.43 -5.20
N GLN A 45 -11.80 4.30 -4.24
CA GLN A 45 -11.45 5.70 -4.50
C GLN A 45 -10.09 5.81 -5.20
N ILE A 46 -9.09 5.06 -4.75
CA ILE A 46 -7.77 4.99 -5.39
C ILE A 46 -7.90 4.45 -6.82
N ALA A 47 -8.61 3.34 -7.02
CA ALA A 47 -8.87 2.78 -8.35
C ALA A 47 -9.59 3.77 -9.28
N ASN A 48 -10.54 4.54 -8.74
CA ASN A 48 -11.23 5.58 -9.49
C ASN A 48 -10.28 6.72 -9.89
N ALA A 49 -9.42 7.18 -8.96
CA ALA A 49 -8.42 8.21 -9.23
C ALA A 49 -7.40 7.77 -10.28
N LEU A 50 -6.94 6.52 -10.22
CA LEU A 50 -6.05 5.91 -11.21
C LEU A 50 -6.66 5.95 -12.62
N MET A 51 -7.97 5.90 -12.76
CA MET A 51 -8.64 6.00 -14.07
C MET A 51 -8.81 7.44 -14.58
N LYS A 52 -8.57 8.44 -13.73
CA LYS A 52 -8.84 9.87 -14.01
C LYS A 52 -7.60 10.71 -14.33
N ASP A 53 -6.44 10.36 -13.79
CA ASP A 53 -5.22 11.15 -13.98
C ASP A 53 -4.12 10.38 -14.71
N GLU A 54 -3.60 10.96 -15.79
CA GLU A 54 -2.56 10.32 -16.60
C GLU A 54 -1.21 10.22 -15.88
N SER A 55 -0.90 11.16 -14.99
CA SER A 55 0.38 11.12 -14.26
C SER A 55 0.37 9.97 -13.25
N LEU A 56 -0.70 9.85 -12.47
CA LEU A 56 -0.95 8.70 -11.59
C LEU A 56 -0.90 7.37 -12.34
N GLN A 57 -1.45 7.30 -13.56
CA GLN A 57 -1.33 6.12 -14.41
C GLN A 57 0.12 5.81 -14.74
N LYS A 58 0.88 6.79 -15.24
CA LYS A 58 2.28 6.62 -15.62
C LYS A 58 3.13 6.16 -14.45
N ASP A 59 3.01 6.82 -13.31
CA ASP A 59 3.83 6.52 -12.12
C ASP A 59 3.53 5.11 -11.59
N THR A 60 2.25 4.73 -11.55
CA THR A 60 1.84 3.40 -11.10
C THR A 60 2.27 2.31 -12.09
N ILE A 61 2.10 2.54 -13.40
CA ILE A 61 2.56 1.59 -14.43
C ILE A 61 4.09 1.45 -14.37
N ALA A 62 4.83 2.54 -14.18
CA ALA A 62 6.28 2.53 -14.08
C ALA A 62 6.76 1.75 -12.85
N TYR A 63 6.11 1.94 -11.70
CA TYR A 63 6.37 1.16 -10.49
C TYR A 63 6.14 -0.34 -10.73
N LEU A 64 4.97 -0.71 -11.24
CA LEU A 64 4.64 -2.12 -11.49
C LEU A 64 5.50 -2.75 -12.59
N SER A 65 5.98 -1.96 -13.56
CA SER A 65 6.91 -2.41 -14.60
C SER A 65 8.33 -2.63 -14.08
N SER A 66 8.69 -1.98 -12.98
CA SER A 66 10.01 -2.09 -12.34
C SER A 66 10.04 -3.15 -11.22
N ASN A 67 8.88 -3.56 -10.72
CA ASN A 67 8.75 -4.57 -9.69
C ASN A 67 8.92 -5.99 -10.29
N LYS A 68 9.77 -6.81 -9.67
CA LYS A 68 10.13 -8.16 -10.16
C LYS A 68 8.93 -9.11 -10.27
N GLU A 69 7.91 -8.94 -9.44
CA GLU A 69 6.74 -9.82 -9.38
C GLU A 69 5.69 -9.44 -10.44
N THR A 70 5.56 -8.14 -10.75
CA THR A 70 4.50 -7.62 -11.62
C THR A 70 4.98 -7.27 -13.03
N LYS A 71 6.29 -7.06 -13.25
CA LYS A 71 6.85 -6.58 -14.53
C LYS A 71 6.40 -7.38 -15.75
N ASP A 72 6.36 -8.71 -15.65
CA ASP A 72 6.10 -9.58 -16.80
C ASP A 72 4.61 -9.55 -17.16
N ALA A 73 3.75 -9.45 -16.16
CA ALA A 73 2.32 -9.28 -16.34
C ALA A 73 2.00 -7.90 -16.95
N VAL A 74 2.60 -6.82 -16.42
CA VAL A 74 2.43 -5.47 -16.97
C VAL A 74 2.97 -5.37 -18.40
N ALA A 75 4.12 -5.97 -18.70
CA ALA A 75 4.67 -6.01 -20.05
C ALA A 75 3.74 -6.72 -21.04
N LYS A 76 3.07 -7.81 -20.63
CA LYS A 76 2.04 -8.47 -21.44
C LYS A 76 0.84 -7.54 -21.69
N LEU A 77 0.35 -6.87 -20.64
CA LEU A 77 -0.76 -5.92 -20.77
C LEU A 77 -0.42 -4.73 -21.67
N ALA A 78 0.81 -4.22 -21.60
CA ALA A 78 1.29 -3.13 -22.45
C ALA A 78 1.26 -3.52 -23.94
N LYS A 79 1.67 -4.75 -24.27
CA LYS A 79 1.58 -5.29 -25.64
C LYS A 79 0.13 -5.40 -26.12
N SER A 80 -0.77 -5.92 -25.28
CA SER A 80 -2.19 -6.07 -25.63
C SER A 80 -2.94 -4.74 -25.78
N ASN A 81 -2.53 -3.70 -25.04
CA ASN A 81 -3.19 -2.39 -25.03
C ASN A 81 -2.51 -1.35 -25.94
N LYS A 82 -1.59 -1.77 -26.81
CA LYS A 82 -0.84 -0.87 -27.73
C LYS A 82 -0.18 0.32 -27.04
N GLY A 83 0.27 0.16 -25.79
CA GLY A 83 0.92 1.22 -25.03
C GLY A 83 0.00 2.32 -24.46
N SER A 84 -1.33 2.20 -24.57
CA SER A 84 -2.24 3.19 -23.96
C SER A 84 -2.22 3.08 -22.43
N ASN A 85 -1.76 4.12 -21.73
CA ASN A 85 -1.73 4.13 -20.26
C ASN A 85 -3.10 3.84 -19.64
N LYS A 86 -4.17 4.42 -20.18
CA LYS A 86 -5.53 4.19 -19.69
C LYS A 86 -5.99 2.75 -19.93
N GLY A 87 -5.65 2.16 -21.09
CA GLY A 87 -5.96 0.76 -21.39
C GLY A 87 -5.18 -0.22 -20.51
N ILE A 88 -3.89 0.05 -20.31
CA ILE A 88 -3.02 -0.70 -19.42
C ILE A 88 -3.54 -0.61 -17.98
N MET A 89 -3.84 0.59 -17.48
CA MET A 89 -4.37 0.78 -16.13
C MET A 89 -5.73 0.09 -15.95
N LYS A 90 -6.63 0.20 -16.92
CA LYS A 90 -7.91 -0.54 -16.89
C LYS A 90 -7.68 -2.05 -16.78
N SER A 91 -6.69 -2.57 -17.48
CA SER A 91 -6.34 -4.00 -17.44
C SER A 91 -5.70 -4.39 -16.10
N ILE A 92 -4.83 -3.54 -15.54
CA ILE A 92 -4.24 -3.69 -14.21
C ILE A 92 -5.33 -3.77 -13.14
N LEU A 93 -6.30 -2.84 -13.16
CA LEU A 93 -7.40 -2.81 -12.19
C LEU A 93 -8.38 -3.98 -12.35
N GLY A 94 -8.39 -4.65 -13.52
CA GLY A 94 -9.16 -5.85 -13.77
C GLY A 94 -8.47 -7.15 -13.33
N ASP A 95 -7.16 -7.12 -13.11
CA ASP A 95 -6.40 -8.24 -12.57
C ASP A 95 -6.27 -8.10 -11.05
N LYS A 96 -6.68 -9.11 -10.28
CA LYS A 96 -6.73 -9.01 -8.82
C LYS A 96 -5.37 -8.68 -8.21
N SER A 97 -4.32 -9.36 -8.65
CA SER A 97 -2.98 -9.21 -8.08
C SER A 97 -2.35 -7.87 -8.45
N LEU A 98 -2.49 -7.46 -9.71
CA LEU A 98 -1.98 -6.17 -10.17
C LEU A 98 -2.76 -4.99 -9.59
N SER A 99 -4.09 -5.13 -9.43
CA SER A 99 -4.95 -4.13 -8.82
C SER A 99 -4.56 -3.91 -7.35
N THR A 100 -4.38 -5.00 -6.59
CA THR A 100 -3.86 -4.91 -5.21
C THR A 100 -2.50 -4.23 -5.17
N ALA A 101 -1.54 -4.65 -5.99
CA ALA A 101 -0.21 -4.03 -6.02
C ALA A 101 -0.23 -2.54 -6.40
N ALA A 102 -1.14 -2.14 -7.31
CA ALA A 102 -1.34 -0.74 -7.69
C ALA A 102 -1.91 0.08 -6.53
N ILE A 103 -2.94 -0.44 -5.86
CA ILE A 103 -3.60 0.23 -4.73
C ILE A 103 -2.65 0.31 -3.54
N ASP A 104 -1.90 -0.75 -3.24
CA ASP A 104 -0.92 -0.79 -2.15
C ASP A 104 0.19 0.24 -2.37
N TYR A 105 0.68 0.39 -3.60
CA TYR A 105 1.67 1.41 -3.95
C TYR A 105 1.15 2.83 -3.68
N ILE A 106 -0.08 3.14 -4.11
CA ILE A 106 -0.68 4.45 -3.87
C ILE A 106 -0.95 4.66 -2.38
N SER A 107 -1.53 3.68 -1.70
CA SER A 107 -1.88 3.76 -0.26
C SER A 107 -0.65 3.93 0.63
N SER A 108 0.47 3.31 0.26
CA SER A 108 1.73 3.39 1.00
C SER A 108 2.57 4.62 0.65
N ASN A 109 2.18 5.39 -0.37
CA ASN A 109 2.86 6.61 -0.78
C ASN A 109 1.98 7.84 -0.47
N PRO A 110 2.28 8.62 0.59
CA PRO A 110 1.39 9.68 1.08
C PRO A 110 1.17 10.80 0.06
N GLU A 111 2.17 11.10 -0.78
CA GLU A 111 2.05 12.11 -1.83
C GLU A 111 1.07 11.65 -2.92
N MET A 112 1.25 10.41 -3.39
CA MET A 112 0.39 9.80 -4.39
C MET A 112 -1.03 9.58 -3.87
N LEU A 113 -1.16 9.16 -2.61
CA LEU A 113 -2.44 9.02 -1.93
C LEU A 113 -3.16 10.37 -1.86
N SER A 114 -2.48 11.43 -1.41
CA SER A 114 -3.06 12.77 -1.36
C SER A 114 -3.54 13.23 -2.73
N LYS A 115 -2.74 12.99 -3.77
CA LYS A 115 -3.11 13.31 -5.16
C LYS A 115 -4.34 12.51 -5.60
N ALA A 116 -4.38 11.21 -5.32
CA ALA A 116 -5.51 10.35 -5.66
C ALA A 116 -6.80 10.81 -4.96
N MET A 117 -6.73 11.16 -3.67
CA MET A 117 -7.89 11.59 -2.89
C MET A 117 -8.45 12.94 -3.36
N LYS A 118 -7.58 13.89 -3.73
CA LYS A 118 -8.01 15.17 -4.34
C LYS A 118 -8.80 14.95 -5.63
N LEU A 119 -8.44 13.96 -6.45
CA LEU A 119 -9.12 13.67 -7.72
C LEU A 119 -10.51 13.04 -7.54
N VAL A 120 -10.80 12.51 -6.35
CA VAL A 120 -12.12 11.96 -6.00
C VAL A 120 -12.91 12.85 -5.04
N GLY A 121 -12.41 14.05 -4.73
CA GLY A 121 -13.10 15.05 -3.93
C GLY A 121 -13.07 14.79 -2.42
N MET A 122 -11.99 14.18 -1.90
CA MET A 122 -11.69 14.12 -0.46
C MET A 122 -10.58 15.08 -0.06
#